data_AF-A0A239MRE3-F1
#
_entry.id   AF-A0A239MRE3-F1
#
_cell.length_a   1.000
_cell.length_b   1.000
_cell.length_c   1.000
_cell.angle_alpha   90.00
_cell.angle_beta   90.00
_cell.angle_gamma   90.00
#
_symmetry.space_group_name_H-M   'P 1'
#
loop_
_entity.id
_entity.type
_entity.pdbx_description
1 polymer ?
#
loop_
_entity_poly.entity_id
_entity_poly.type
_entity_poly.pdbx_seq_one_letter_code
_entity_poly.pdbx_strand_id
1 'polypeptide(L)'
;MQQRAVEQFTSMLGFDHVRLCNRKQRLAGHQQRLESFRRLDHLVSEAGRRQPDREPVWKTQQVMVAVVIDPARIQQVERQRLSCRRAGRARSCWGGSDLRFLLARKQESDVTVYHRGEILAQERAGVRAQAERVASVIRHEIPPVVVDFLAEQPMLVVSAVDQAGAVWATLLAGLPGFISATTPTTVDVAATPGPDDPLHDVLDSSTRVGLLALEPGARRRVRMSGTSHPMPDGLRIDLDEIYPNCPKYIQKREPTWREGGPGKPQSSSELSVADQEFVRSADTFFVASADRDGNADVSHRGGNPGFLRMISPTHMQWPDYAGNSMFNTLGNFEINPRAGIVLPQWMTGTLLHLTGTASVDWDHEHAAAVPGAERLVDFDVERVIRIPDATALRWSEAELSRFNPAVRERGSA
;
A
#
# COMPACT_ATOMS: atom_id res chain seq x y z
N MET A 1 10.36 1.08 -18.62
CA MET A 1 9.83 0.16 -17.60
C MET A 1 9.24 0.94 -16.42
N GLN A 2 9.94 1.92 -15.85
CA GLN A 2 9.44 2.78 -14.75
C GLN A 2 8.09 3.49 -15.04
N GLN A 3 7.91 4.08 -16.23
CA GLN A 3 6.67 4.84 -16.53
C GLN A 3 5.39 3.98 -16.54
N ARG A 4 5.43 2.79 -17.16
CA ARG A 4 4.29 1.84 -17.13
C ARG A 4 3.97 1.38 -15.72
N ALA A 5 4.99 1.26 -14.88
CA ALA A 5 4.87 0.78 -13.52
C ALA A 5 4.23 1.88 -12.63
N VAL A 6 4.54 3.16 -12.87
CA VAL A 6 3.85 4.30 -12.24
C VAL A 6 2.40 4.39 -12.71
N GLU A 7 2.14 4.23 -14.02
CA GLU A 7 0.78 4.22 -14.57
C GLU A 7 -0.09 3.11 -13.95
N GLN A 8 0.46 1.90 -13.80
CA GLN A 8 -0.24 0.78 -13.15
C GLN A 8 -0.55 1.09 -11.67
N PHE A 9 0.39 1.69 -10.95
CA PHE A 9 0.22 2.11 -9.56
C PHE A 9 -0.91 3.14 -9.42
N THR A 10 -0.86 4.20 -10.23
CA THR A 10 -1.86 5.28 -10.25
C THR A 10 -3.24 4.77 -10.66
N SER A 11 -3.30 3.87 -11.66
CA SER A 11 -4.53 3.25 -12.13
C SER A 11 -5.21 2.40 -11.06
N MET A 12 -4.44 1.62 -10.28
CA MET A 12 -5.00 0.80 -9.19
C MET A 12 -5.61 1.63 -8.06
N LEU A 13 -5.12 2.85 -7.84
CA LEU A 13 -5.70 3.80 -6.90
C LEU A 13 -6.87 4.59 -7.47
N GLY A 14 -7.26 4.37 -8.73
CA GLY A 14 -8.37 5.09 -9.35
C GLY A 14 -8.12 6.60 -9.49
N PHE A 15 -6.85 7.02 -9.51
CA PHE A 15 -6.52 8.40 -9.83
C PHE A 15 -6.71 8.64 -11.32
N ASP A 16 -7.79 9.31 -11.69
CA ASP A 16 -7.99 9.75 -13.08
C ASP A 16 -6.87 10.73 -13.49
N HIS A 17 -6.14 10.40 -14.56
CA HIS A 17 -5.15 11.30 -15.19
C HIS A 17 -5.72 12.70 -15.50
N VAL A 18 -7.05 12.83 -15.60
CA VAL A 18 -7.77 14.07 -15.92
C VAL A 18 -7.76 15.09 -14.76
N ARG A 19 -7.60 14.66 -13.49
CA ARG A 19 -7.54 15.61 -12.36
C ARG A 19 -6.17 16.28 -12.19
N LEU A 20 -5.09 15.67 -12.67
CA LEU A 20 -3.75 16.29 -12.69
C LEU A 20 -3.66 17.47 -13.68
N CYS A 21 -4.48 17.48 -14.73
CA CYS A 21 -4.52 18.59 -15.70
C CYS A 21 -5.36 19.78 -15.19
N ASN A 22 -6.44 19.53 -14.43
CA ASN A 22 -7.31 20.59 -13.90
C ASN A 22 -6.75 21.33 -12.67
N ARG A 23 -5.74 20.80 -11.98
CA ARG A 23 -5.06 21.52 -10.86
C ARG A 23 -4.05 22.56 -11.33
N LYS A 24 -3.53 22.49 -12.57
CA LYS A 24 -2.72 23.58 -13.16
C LYS A 24 -3.52 24.86 -13.40
N GLN A 25 -4.85 24.80 -13.42
CA GLN A 25 -5.72 25.96 -13.59
C GLN A 25 -6.17 26.62 -12.27
N ARG A 26 -5.79 26.09 -11.09
CA ARG A 26 -6.13 26.68 -9.77
C ARG A 26 -4.95 27.27 -8.99
N LEU A 27 -3.81 27.50 -9.66
CA LEU A 27 -2.72 28.36 -9.16
C LEU A 27 -2.54 29.58 -10.08
N ALA A 28 -3.63 30.27 -10.41
CA ALA A 28 -3.59 31.60 -11.03
C ALA A 28 -3.67 32.66 -9.93
N GLY A 29 -2.58 32.80 -9.19
CA GLY A 29 -2.39 33.80 -8.15
C GLY A 29 -0.95 34.28 -8.12
N HIS A 30 -0.40 34.71 -9.26
CA HIS A 30 0.85 35.49 -9.32
C HIS A 30 0.92 36.26 -10.64
N GLN A 31 0.29 37.43 -10.64
CA GLN A 31 0.14 38.35 -11.77
C GLN A 31 1.43 39.18 -12.04
N GLN A 32 2.61 38.57 -11.91
CA GLN A 32 3.90 39.28 -12.07
C GLN A 32 4.99 38.51 -12.83
N ARG A 33 4.66 37.40 -13.51
CA ARG A 33 5.58 36.67 -14.43
C ARG A 33 5.08 36.56 -15.88
N LEU A 34 3.91 37.12 -16.21
CA LEU A 34 3.32 37.05 -17.55
C LEU A 34 3.83 38.12 -18.53
N GLU A 35 4.61 39.11 -18.09
CA GLU A 35 5.16 40.15 -18.98
C GLU A 35 6.45 39.74 -19.69
N SER A 36 7.16 38.71 -19.20
CA SER A 36 8.39 38.22 -19.84
C SER A 36 8.13 37.24 -20.99
N PHE A 37 6.99 36.53 -20.96
CA PHE A 37 6.61 35.60 -22.04
C PHE A 37 6.04 36.31 -23.27
N ARG A 38 5.35 37.44 -23.10
CA ARG A 38 4.79 38.22 -24.23
C ARG A 38 5.83 38.93 -25.09
N ARG A 39 7.08 39.11 -24.61
CA ARG A 39 8.19 39.65 -25.42
C ARG A 39 8.89 38.60 -26.29
N LEU A 40 8.77 37.31 -25.97
CA LEU A 40 9.41 36.23 -26.74
C LEU A 40 8.60 35.79 -27.96
N ASP A 41 7.27 35.77 -27.88
CA ASP A 41 6.40 35.45 -29.03
C ASP A 41 6.45 36.52 -30.13
N HIS A 42 6.69 37.79 -29.77
CA HIS A 42 6.79 38.88 -30.74
C HIS A 42 8.10 38.82 -31.57
N LEU A 43 9.20 38.34 -30.96
CA LEU A 43 10.50 38.20 -31.63
C LEU A 43 10.54 36.99 -32.59
N VAL A 44 9.79 35.92 -32.29
CA VAL A 44 9.68 34.75 -33.17
C VAL A 44 8.75 35.05 -34.37
N SER A 45 7.75 35.91 -34.21
CA SER A 45 6.83 36.34 -35.28
C SER A 45 7.47 37.32 -36.30
N GLU A 46 8.47 38.10 -35.90
CA GLU A 46 9.19 39.03 -36.81
C GLU A 46 10.30 38.35 -37.62
N ALA A 47 10.94 37.30 -37.08
CA ALA A 47 11.98 36.54 -37.82
C ALA A 47 11.40 35.73 -39.00
N GLY A 48 10.12 35.34 -38.92
CA GLY A 48 9.42 34.58 -39.97
C GLY A 48 8.96 35.38 -41.19
N ARG A 49 9.07 36.72 -41.19
CA ARG A 49 8.58 37.57 -42.30
C ARG A 49 9.64 38.02 -43.31
N ARG A 50 10.91 37.57 -43.20
CA ARG A 50 12.00 38.08 -44.06
C ARG A 50 12.57 37.11 -45.11
N GLN A 51 12.08 35.88 -45.26
CA GLN A 51 12.52 34.98 -46.34
C GLN A 51 11.39 34.05 -46.82
N PRO A 52 10.78 34.26 -48.00
CA PRO A 52 9.66 33.45 -48.46
C PRO A 52 10.02 32.17 -49.24
N ASP A 53 11.28 31.95 -49.64
CA ASP A 53 11.63 30.88 -50.62
C ASP A 53 12.62 29.82 -50.11
N ARG A 54 12.32 29.15 -49.00
CA ARG A 54 12.92 27.84 -48.68
C ARG A 54 11.89 26.89 -48.06
N GLU A 55 11.66 25.75 -48.73
CA GLU A 55 10.87 24.65 -48.21
C GLU A 55 11.40 24.12 -46.85
N PRO A 56 10.54 23.91 -45.84
CA PRO A 56 10.94 23.24 -44.61
C PRO A 56 10.75 21.72 -44.73
N VAL A 57 11.88 21.01 -44.71
CA VAL A 57 11.95 19.55 -44.50
C VAL A 57 11.48 19.23 -43.07
N TRP A 58 10.34 18.58 -42.94
CA TRP A 58 9.79 18.09 -41.67
C TRP A 58 10.66 16.96 -41.08
N LYS A 59 11.46 17.29 -40.07
CA LYS A 59 12.04 16.32 -39.12
C LYS A 59 11.92 16.86 -37.71
N THR A 60 10.83 16.57 -36.99
CA THR A 60 10.86 16.42 -35.52
C THR A 60 9.57 15.83 -34.96
N GLN A 61 9.62 14.57 -34.54
CA GLN A 61 8.83 14.06 -33.41
C GLN A 61 9.69 13.00 -32.70
N GLN A 62 10.72 13.47 -31.99
CA GLN A 62 11.47 12.68 -31.02
C GLN A 62 12.30 13.65 -30.16
N VAL A 63 11.65 14.45 -29.30
CA VAL A 63 12.24 14.92 -28.03
C VAL A 63 11.09 15.30 -27.09
N MET A 64 10.78 14.42 -26.14
CA MET A 64 10.37 14.80 -24.78
C MET A 64 10.34 13.55 -23.90
N VAL A 65 11.49 12.90 -23.74
CA VAL A 65 11.83 12.12 -22.55
C VAL A 65 13.35 12.18 -22.43
N ALA A 66 13.88 12.94 -21.46
CA ALA A 66 15.15 12.71 -20.75
C ALA A 66 15.60 13.99 -20.02
N VAL A 67 15.18 14.11 -18.77
CA VAL A 67 15.95 14.78 -17.70
C VAL A 67 15.90 13.71 -16.61
N VAL A 68 16.93 12.91 -16.37
CA VAL A 68 18.18 13.26 -15.68
C VAL A 68 19.29 12.32 -16.18
N ILE A 69 20.23 12.83 -16.96
CA ILE A 69 21.58 12.24 -17.09
C ILE A 69 22.55 13.41 -17.07
N ASP A 70 23.54 13.31 -16.18
CA ASP A 70 24.62 14.26 -15.95
C ASP A 70 25.17 14.86 -17.28
N PRO A 71 25.03 16.18 -17.51
CA PRO A 71 25.52 16.86 -18.71
C PRO A 71 27.03 16.69 -18.96
N ALA A 72 27.83 16.40 -17.93
CA ALA A 72 29.27 16.22 -18.06
C ALA A 72 29.64 14.95 -18.84
N ARG A 73 28.83 13.88 -18.74
CA ARG A 73 29.06 12.61 -19.47
C ARG A 73 28.73 12.72 -20.96
N ILE A 74 27.76 13.56 -21.35
CA ILE A 74 27.40 13.78 -22.74
C ILE A 74 28.55 14.46 -23.49
N GLN A 75 29.16 15.48 -22.88
CA GLN A 75 30.31 16.16 -23.48
C GLN A 75 31.54 15.26 -23.64
N GLN A 76 31.71 14.25 -22.77
CA GLN A 76 32.82 13.31 -22.86
C GLN A 76 32.63 12.31 -24.01
N VAL A 77 31.42 11.80 -24.21
CA VAL A 77 31.07 10.88 -25.31
C VAL A 77 31.09 11.60 -26.66
N GLU A 78 30.65 12.86 -26.72
CA GLU A 78 30.70 13.67 -27.94
C GLU A 78 32.14 14.04 -28.34
N ARG A 79 33.02 14.35 -27.38
CA ARG A 79 34.46 14.55 -27.64
C ARG A 79 35.13 13.29 -28.19
N GLN A 80 34.79 12.11 -27.68
CA GLN A 80 35.31 10.83 -28.20
C GLN A 80 34.79 10.52 -29.61
N ARG A 81 33.51 10.84 -29.91
CA ARG A 81 32.93 10.71 -31.27
C ARG A 81 33.60 11.61 -32.31
N LEU A 82 33.95 12.85 -31.94
CA LEU A 82 34.63 13.80 -32.82
C LEU A 82 36.11 13.45 -33.05
N SER A 83 36.76 12.84 -32.05
CA SER A 83 38.13 12.32 -32.17
C SER A 83 38.23 11.15 -33.17
N CYS A 84 37.29 10.19 -33.12
CA CYS A 84 37.31 9.04 -34.04
C CYS A 84 37.00 9.39 -35.51
N ARG A 85 36.27 10.49 -35.79
CA ARG A 85 35.96 10.91 -37.17
C ARG A 85 37.11 11.60 -37.89
N ARG A 86 38.13 12.11 -37.17
CA ARG A 86 39.31 12.74 -37.79
C ARG A 86 40.46 11.78 -38.14
N ALA A 87 40.38 10.51 -37.73
CA ALA A 87 41.51 9.58 -37.83
C ALA A 87 41.38 8.48 -38.92
N GLY A 88 40.36 8.53 -39.79
CA GLY A 88 40.32 7.71 -41.02
C GLY A 88 40.43 6.19 -40.82
N ARG A 89 40.06 5.63 -39.65
CA ARG A 89 40.11 4.19 -39.36
C ARG A 89 38.71 3.65 -39.09
N ALA A 90 38.04 3.20 -40.15
CA ALA A 90 36.91 2.30 -40.04
C ALA A 90 37.45 0.87 -39.88
N ARG A 91 36.97 0.16 -38.86
CA ARG A 91 37.32 -1.22 -38.43
C ARG A 91 38.49 -1.30 -37.43
N SER A 92 38.14 -1.25 -36.13
CA SER A 92 38.75 -2.05 -35.03
C SER A 92 38.53 -1.49 -33.60
N CYS A 93 37.55 -0.62 -33.33
CA CYS A 93 37.33 -0.06 -31.98
C CYS A 93 36.15 -0.68 -31.20
N TRP A 94 35.88 -1.96 -31.39
CA TRP A 94 34.99 -2.71 -30.51
C TRP A 94 35.71 -3.96 -30.01
N GLY A 95 36.62 -3.74 -29.05
CA GLY A 95 37.21 -4.83 -28.27
C GLY A 95 36.23 -5.27 -27.19
N GLY A 96 35.64 -6.45 -27.36
CA GLY A 96 35.59 -7.53 -26.37
C GLY A 96 35.17 -7.29 -24.90
N SER A 97 34.61 -6.16 -24.49
CA SER A 97 34.25 -5.92 -23.07
C SER A 97 32.79 -5.51 -22.81
N ASP A 98 32.00 -5.19 -23.83
CA ASP A 98 30.61 -4.70 -23.62
C ASP A 98 29.54 -5.81 -23.62
N LEU A 99 29.84 -6.99 -24.17
CA LEU A 99 28.89 -8.11 -24.14
C LEU A 99 28.87 -8.82 -22.78
N ARG A 100 29.96 -8.73 -21.98
CA ARG A 100 29.96 -9.21 -20.59
C ARG A 100 29.18 -8.28 -19.66
N PHE A 101 29.14 -6.97 -19.92
CA PHE A 101 28.31 -6.04 -19.13
C PHE A 101 26.80 -6.19 -19.41
N LEU A 102 26.43 -6.50 -20.66
CA LEU A 102 25.03 -6.77 -21.04
C LEU A 102 24.54 -8.17 -20.63
N LEU A 103 25.45 -9.14 -20.49
CA LEU A 103 25.13 -10.47 -19.96
C LEU A 103 25.26 -10.55 -18.42
N ALA A 104 26.11 -9.73 -17.79
CA ALA A 104 26.23 -9.64 -16.33
C ALA A 104 25.05 -8.86 -15.69
N ARG A 105 24.44 -7.92 -16.41
CA ARG A 105 23.19 -7.26 -15.95
C ARG A 105 21.95 -8.15 -15.99
N LYS A 106 22.04 -9.35 -16.58
CA LYS A 106 20.97 -10.36 -16.51
C LYS A 106 21.10 -11.25 -15.27
N GLN A 107 22.13 -11.04 -14.45
CA GLN A 107 22.42 -11.81 -13.23
C GLN A 107 22.44 -10.96 -11.94
N GLU A 108 22.03 -9.69 -11.98
CA GLU A 108 21.86 -8.84 -10.79
C GLU A 108 20.38 -8.56 -10.53
N SER A 109 19.72 -9.56 -9.93
CA SER A 109 18.80 -9.43 -8.79
C SER A 109 17.90 -10.67 -8.73
N ASP A 110 18.44 -11.81 -8.30
CA ASP A 110 17.62 -12.95 -7.85
C ASP A 110 17.12 -12.71 -6.42
N VAL A 111 16.88 -11.44 -6.07
CA VAL A 111 16.08 -11.06 -4.91
C VAL A 111 14.65 -11.22 -5.38
N THR A 112 14.05 -12.35 -5.02
CA THR A 112 12.63 -12.57 -5.28
C THR A 112 11.84 -11.47 -4.58
N VAL A 113 11.07 -10.69 -5.34
CA VAL A 113 10.16 -9.63 -4.80
C VAL A 113 9.20 -10.20 -3.75
N TYR A 114 8.91 -11.49 -3.85
CA TYR A 114 8.12 -12.22 -2.87
C TYR A 114 9.04 -13.02 -1.95
N HIS A 115 8.72 -13.05 -0.66
CA HIS A 115 9.41 -13.91 0.28
C HIS A 115 8.92 -15.37 0.14
N ARG A 116 9.65 -16.30 0.77
CA ARG A 116 9.41 -17.75 0.61
C ARG A 116 7.97 -18.18 0.88
N GLY A 117 7.32 -17.59 1.88
CA GLY A 117 5.96 -17.94 2.26
C GLY A 117 4.93 -17.58 1.19
N GLU A 118 5.05 -16.38 0.61
CA GLU A 118 4.22 -15.95 -0.52
C GLU A 118 4.40 -16.86 -1.73
N ILE A 119 5.64 -17.24 -2.06
CA ILE A 119 5.91 -18.16 -3.18
C ILE A 119 5.20 -19.50 -2.95
N LEU A 120 5.30 -20.09 -1.75
CA LEU A 120 4.61 -21.34 -1.40
C LEU A 120 3.09 -21.21 -1.55
N ALA A 121 2.51 -20.13 -1.04
CA ALA A 121 1.07 -19.87 -1.15
C ALA A 121 0.63 -19.65 -2.61
N GLN A 122 1.42 -18.94 -3.41
CA GLN A 122 1.18 -18.73 -4.84
C GLN A 122 1.26 -20.03 -5.65
N GLU A 123 2.19 -20.92 -5.31
CA GLU A 123 2.34 -22.24 -5.92
C GLU A 123 1.14 -23.14 -5.57
N ARG A 124 0.75 -23.21 -4.29
CA ARG A 124 -0.45 -23.94 -3.85
C ARG A 124 -1.72 -23.45 -4.54
N ALA A 125 -1.85 -22.13 -4.71
CA ALA A 125 -2.96 -21.53 -5.42
C ALA A 125 -2.87 -21.66 -6.95
N GLY A 126 -1.74 -22.10 -7.52
CA GLY A 126 -1.55 -22.19 -8.97
C GLY A 126 -1.49 -20.84 -9.69
N VAL A 127 -1.07 -19.77 -9.01
CA VAL A 127 -1.12 -18.38 -9.51
C VAL A 127 0.24 -17.68 -9.54
N ARG A 128 1.34 -18.44 -9.52
CA ARG A 128 2.71 -17.92 -9.56
C ARG A 128 2.94 -16.92 -10.71
N ALA A 129 2.47 -17.25 -11.92
CA ALA A 129 2.62 -16.37 -13.08
C ALA A 129 1.82 -15.06 -12.96
N GLN A 130 0.68 -15.08 -12.27
CA GLN A 130 -0.16 -13.91 -11.99
C GLN A 130 0.56 -12.99 -11.00
N ALA A 131 1.13 -13.56 -9.94
CA ALA A 131 1.91 -12.84 -8.95
C ALA A 131 3.10 -12.11 -9.59
N GLU A 132 3.87 -12.79 -10.45
CA GLU A 132 5.00 -12.17 -11.16
C GLU A 132 4.60 -10.96 -12.01
N ARG A 133 3.41 -10.98 -12.62
CA ARG A 133 2.90 -9.86 -13.42
C ARG A 133 2.52 -8.64 -12.58
N VAL A 134 2.18 -8.83 -11.31
CA VAL A 134 1.80 -7.74 -10.41
C VAL A 134 2.95 -7.30 -9.51
N ALA A 135 4.02 -8.08 -9.36
CA ALA A 135 5.20 -7.74 -8.56
C ALA A 135 5.75 -6.34 -8.87
N SER A 136 5.64 -5.90 -10.13
CA SER A 136 6.08 -4.57 -10.54
C SER A 136 5.27 -3.41 -9.93
N VAL A 137 4.21 -3.62 -9.16
CA VAL A 137 3.51 -2.54 -8.43
C VAL A 137 4.18 -2.19 -7.10
N ILE A 138 5.01 -3.10 -6.58
CA ILE A 138 5.80 -2.88 -5.37
C ILE A 138 6.89 -1.85 -5.67
N ARG A 139 7.02 -0.88 -4.77
CA ARG A 139 7.96 0.24 -4.86
C ARG A 139 8.69 0.39 -3.55
N HIS A 140 9.89 0.95 -3.60
CA HIS A 140 10.68 1.35 -2.43
C HIS A 140 10.65 2.86 -2.18
N GLU A 141 10.01 3.62 -3.08
CA GLU A 141 9.85 5.07 -2.96
C GLU A 141 8.36 5.43 -3.09
N ILE A 142 7.92 6.40 -2.28
CA ILE A 142 6.58 6.97 -2.26
C ILE A 142 6.31 7.70 -3.58
N PRO A 143 5.38 7.22 -4.42
CA PRO A 143 5.05 7.93 -5.64
C PRO A 143 4.44 9.30 -5.30
N PRO A 144 4.71 10.37 -6.06
CA PRO A 144 4.20 11.71 -5.75
C PRO A 144 2.67 11.79 -5.59
N VAL A 145 1.93 10.94 -6.31
CA VAL A 145 0.46 10.87 -6.21
C VAL A 145 -0.04 10.31 -4.87
N VAL A 146 0.81 9.57 -4.15
CA VAL A 146 0.50 8.96 -2.85
C VAL A 146 0.75 9.92 -1.70
N VAL A 147 1.63 10.91 -1.88
CA VAL A 147 1.92 11.91 -0.85
C VAL A 147 0.65 12.62 -0.38
N ASP A 148 -0.12 13.17 -1.34
CA ASP A 148 -1.40 13.82 -1.05
C ASP A 148 -2.41 12.83 -0.44
N PHE A 149 -2.45 11.58 -0.94
CA PHE A 149 -3.32 10.54 -0.39
C PHE A 149 -3.03 10.28 1.08
N LEU A 150 -1.77 10.05 1.45
CA LEU A 150 -1.38 9.79 2.83
C LEU A 150 -1.76 10.96 3.75
N ALA A 151 -1.48 12.20 3.31
CA ALA A 151 -1.83 13.40 4.06
C ALA A 151 -3.35 13.59 4.26
N GLU A 152 -4.19 13.10 3.36
CA GLU A 152 -5.64 13.19 3.48
C GLU A 152 -6.24 12.14 4.42
N GLN A 153 -5.51 11.06 4.75
CA GLN A 153 -6.09 9.98 5.52
C GLN A 153 -6.31 10.39 6.98
N PRO A 154 -7.48 10.04 7.58
CA PRO A 154 -7.77 10.27 9.00
C PRO A 154 -7.41 9.07 9.89
N MET A 155 -6.97 7.96 9.29
CA MET A 155 -6.56 6.76 10.01
C MET A 155 -5.42 6.03 9.34
N LEU A 156 -4.63 5.32 10.15
CA LEU A 156 -3.56 4.43 9.74
C LEU A 156 -3.63 3.15 10.58
N VAL A 157 -3.71 1.99 9.93
CA VAL A 157 -3.58 0.72 10.63
C VAL A 157 -2.12 0.34 10.70
N VAL A 158 -1.65 -0.02 11.90
CA VAL A 158 -0.26 -0.38 12.18
C VAL A 158 -0.22 -1.79 12.75
N SER A 159 0.76 -2.57 12.37
CA SER A 159 1.05 -3.89 12.94
C SER A 159 2.50 -4.00 13.33
N ALA A 160 2.76 -4.76 14.39
CA ALA A 160 4.10 -5.09 14.83
C ALA A 160 4.08 -6.41 15.62
N VAL A 161 5.26 -6.93 15.91
CA VAL A 161 5.47 -8.11 16.75
C VAL A 161 5.93 -7.65 18.13
N ASP A 162 5.26 -8.12 19.19
CA ASP A 162 5.68 -7.82 20.57
C ASP A 162 6.91 -8.65 20.99
N GLN A 163 7.49 -8.33 22.15
CA GLN A 163 8.68 -9.03 22.64
C GLN A 163 8.45 -10.53 22.92
N ALA A 164 7.20 -10.95 23.11
CA ALA A 164 6.82 -12.35 23.30
C ALA A 164 6.58 -13.07 21.96
N GLY A 165 6.71 -12.38 20.82
CA GLY A 165 6.48 -12.92 19.49
C GLY A 165 5.01 -12.92 19.07
N ALA A 166 4.12 -12.30 19.84
CA ALA A 166 2.72 -12.17 19.45
C ALA A 166 2.58 -11.04 18.43
N VAL A 167 1.76 -11.29 17.40
CA VAL A 167 1.51 -10.32 16.33
C VAL A 167 0.27 -9.53 16.69
N TRP A 168 0.37 -8.21 16.59
CA TRP A 168 -0.72 -7.29 16.90
C TRP A 168 -0.97 -6.33 15.75
N ALA A 169 -2.19 -5.80 15.71
CA ALA A 169 -2.58 -4.66 14.89
C ALA A 169 -3.24 -3.61 15.79
N THR A 170 -3.10 -2.33 15.46
CA THR A 170 -3.86 -1.22 16.04
C THR A 170 -4.29 -0.23 14.95
N LEU A 171 -5.15 0.73 15.31
CA LEU A 171 -5.61 1.82 14.46
C LEU A 171 -5.24 3.16 15.11
N LEU A 172 -4.33 3.88 14.46
CA LEU A 172 -4.01 5.26 14.79
C LEU A 172 -4.95 6.19 14.03
N ALA A 173 -5.42 7.24 14.69
CA ALA A 173 -6.28 8.25 14.09
C ALA A 173 -5.75 9.64 14.36
N GLY A 174 -5.91 10.53 13.38
CA GLY A 174 -5.54 11.94 13.50
C GLY A 174 -6.25 12.77 12.44
N LEU A 175 -6.22 14.08 12.61
CA LEU A 175 -6.73 14.98 11.58
C LEU A 175 -5.87 14.90 10.31
N PRO A 176 -6.41 15.20 9.13
CA PRO A 176 -5.62 15.26 7.89
C PRO A 176 -4.32 16.05 8.09
N GLY A 177 -3.21 15.47 7.61
CA GLY A 177 -1.85 15.92 7.85
C GLY A 177 -1.12 15.16 8.96
N PHE A 178 -1.80 14.32 9.75
CA PHE A 178 -1.13 13.52 10.77
C PHE A 178 -0.22 12.44 10.18
N ILE A 179 -0.45 12.02 8.92
CA ILE A 179 0.49 11.21 8.15
C ILE A 179 1.14 12.11 7.11
N SER A 180 2.46 12.18 7.08
CA SER A 180 3.19 13.07 6.16
C SER A 180 4.40 12.37 5.56
N ALA A 181 4.49 12.33 4.24
CA ALA A 181 5.69 11.86 3.55
C ALA A 181 6.75 12.98 3.60
N THR A 182 7.81 12.79 4.38
CA THR A 182 8.86 13.80 4.61
C THR A 182 10.03 13.64 3.65
N THR A 183 10.28 12.41 3.19
CA THR A 183 11.21 12.09 2.11
C THR A 183 10.55 11.10 1.14
N PRO A 184 11.17 10.76 -0.02
CA PRO A 184 10.67 9.70 -0.88
C PRO A 184 10.58 8.31 -0.21
N THR A 185 11.19 8.10 0.95
CA THR A 185 11.21 6.80 1.64
C THR A 185 10.80 6.90 3.11
N THR A 186 10.36 8.08 3.57
CA THR A 186 10.09 8.32 4.99
C THR A 186 8.71 8.94 5.18
N VAL A 187 7.96 8.40 6.14
CA VAL A 187 6.65 8.91 6.55
C VAL A 187 6.68 9.22 8.04
N ASP A 188 6.28 10.43 8.42
CA ASP A 188 6.06 10.79 9.83
C ASP A 188 4.56 10.66 10.14
N VAL A 189 4.25 10.06 11.29
CA VAL A 189 2.90 9.83 11.82
C VAL A 189 2.80 10.54 13.16
N ALA A 190 2.04 11.63 13.24
CA ALA A 190 1.80 12.41 14.46
C ALA A 190 0.72 11.78 15.35
N ALA A 191 0.91 10.50 15.69
CA ALA A 191 0.05 9.74 16.59
C ALA A 191 0.83 8.55 17.16
N THR A 192 0.54 8.18 18.40
CA THR A 192 1.03 6.96 19.04
C THR A 192 -0.14 6.18 19.65
N PRO A 193 -0.02 4.86 19.86
CA PRO A 193 -1.03 4.11 20.59
C PRO A 193 -1.13 4.61 22.03
N GLY A 194 -2.35 4.60 22.59
CA GLY A 194 -2.55 4.91 24.01
C GLY A 194 -1.91 3.87 24.93
N PRO A 195 -1.71 4.16 26.23
CA PRO A 195 -0.98 3.31 27.17
C PRO A 195 -1.56 1.90 27.36
N ASP A 196 -2.84 1.72 27.05
CA ASP A 196 -3.55 0.45 27.18
C ASP A 196 -3.60 -0.35 25.86
N ASP A 197 -3.02 0.18 24.79
CA ASP A 197 -2.95 -0.48 23.48
C ASP A 197 -1.82 -1.53 23.45
N PRO A 198 -2.03 -2.72 22.86
CA PRO A 198 -1.00 -3.76 22.81
C PRO A 198 0.29 -3.35 22.09
N LEU A 199 0.26 -2.32 21.25
CA LEU A 199 1.42 -1.81 20.54
C LEU A 199 2.07 -0.58 21.20
N HIS A 200 1.59 -0.12 22.36
CA HIS A 200 2.16 1.03 23.06
C HIS A 200 3.66 0.86 23.34
N ASP A 201 4.01 -0.13 24.18
CA ASP A 201 5.41 -0.40 24.56
C ASP A 201 6.26 -0.89 23.37
N VAL A 202 5.62 -1.48 22.35
CA VAL A 202 6.31 -2.00 21.16
C VAL A 202 6.84 -0.84 20.31
N LEU A 203 6.03 0.21 20.14
CA LEU A 203 6.35 1.36 19.30
C LEU A 203 7.17 2.45 20.02
N ASP A 204 7.42 2.28 21.33
CA ASP A 204 8.40 3.06 22.11
C ASP A 204 9.87 2.73 21.77
N SER A 205 10.08 1.74 20.89
CA SER A 205 11.39 1.33 20.39
C SER A 205 11.39 1.19 18.87
N SER A 206 12.58 1.13 18.27
CA SER A 206 12.64 0.92 16.82
C SER A 206 12.29 -0.52 16.47
N THR A 207 11.29 -0.72 15.61
CA THR A 207 10.76 -2.05 15.29
C THR A 207 10.22 -2.13 13.86
N ARG A 208 10.06 -3.35 13.34
CA ARG A 208 9.47 -3.60 12.02
C ARG A 208 7.96 -3.44 12.10
N VAL A 209 7.40 -2.69 11.16
CA VAL A 209 5.97 -2.42 11.11
C VAL A 209 5.36 -2.69 9.74
N GLY A 210 4.16 -3.24 9.77
CA GLY A 210 3.25 -3.27 8.61
C GLY A 210 2.22 -2.16 8.73
N LEU A 211 1.92 -1.48 7.63
CA LEU A 211 1.07 -0.30 7.60
C LEU A 211 0.01 -0.39 6.51
N LEU A 212 -1.20 0.10 6.80
CA LEU A 212 -2.27 0.25 5.82
C LEU A 212 -2.99 1.58 5.98
N ALA A 213 -2.81 2.44 4.98
CA ALA A 213 -3.60 3.65 4.81
C ALA A 213 -4.84 3.30 3.96
N LEU A 214 -6.03 3.50 4.52
CA LEU A 214 -7.31 3.15 3.89
C LEU A 214 -8.22 4.37 3.87
N GLU A 215 -8.81 4.62 2.70
CA GLU A 215 -9.87 5.59 2.50
C GLU A 215 -11.17 4.86 2.17
N PRO A 216 -12.07 4.68 3.15
CA PRO A 216 -13.35 4.01 2.92
C PRO A 216 -14.21 4.73 1.87
N GLY A 217 -14.30 6.06 1.94
CA GLY A 217 -15.12 6.92 1.07
C GLY A 217 -14.90 6.68 -0.43
N ALA A 218 -13.64 6.62 -0.85
CA ALA A 218 -13.24 6.37 -2.23
C ALA A 218 -12.84 4.90 -2.52
N ARG A 219 -12.92 4.02 -1.52
CA ARG A 219 -12.47 2.62 -1.59
C ARG A 219 -11.02 2.49 -2.09
N ARG A 220 -10.12 3.33 -1.57
CA ARG A 220 -8.69 3.32 -1.93
C ARG A 220 -7.88 2.83 -0.75
N ARG A 221 -6.80 2.09 -1.02
CA ARG A 221 -5.86 1.68 0.02
C ARG A 221 -4.43 1.59 -0.49
N VAL A 222 -3.51 2.01 0.35
CA VAL A 222 -2.07 1.85 0.15
C VAL A 222 -1.51 1.08 1.32
N ARG A 223 -0.75 0.04 1.00
CA ARG A 223 -0.06 -0.79 1.96
C ARG A 223 1.42 -0.45 1.93
N MET A 224 2.01 -0.45 3.11
CA MET A 224 3.41 -0.14 3.31
C MET A 224 4.00 -1.08 4.35
N SER A 225 5.31 -1.24 4.32
CA SER A 225 6.10 -1.89 5.37
C SER A 225 7.38 -1.09 5.58
N GLY A 226 7.95 -1.19 6.77
CA GLY A 226 9.15 -0.43 7.11
C GLY A 226 9.62 -0.64 8.54
N THR A 227 10.51 0.25 8.97
CA THR A 227 10.97 0.33 10.35
C THR A 227 10.42 1.59 10.99
N SER A 228 9.70 1.46 12.11
CA SER A 228 9.27 2.60 12.91
C SER A 228 10.38 3.04 13.87
N HIS A 229 10.43 4.34 14.13
CA HIS A 229 11.27 4.98 15.11
C HIS A 229 10.40 5.93 15.96
N PRO A 230 10.44 5.84 17.30
CA PRO A 230 9.67 6.73 18.15
C PRO A 230 10.14 8.19 17.98
N MET A 231 9.20 9.11 18.00
CA MET A 231 9.40 10.56 18.08
C MET A 231 8.63 11.12 19.29
N PRO A 232 8.96 12.33 19.80
CA PRO A 232 8.29 12.89 20.97
C PRO A 232 6.75 12.91 20.89
N ASP A 233 6.20 13.17 19.71
CA ASP A 233 4.76 13.30 19.47
C ASP A 233 4.25 12.35 18.36
N GLY A 234 4.93 11.22 18.12
CA GLY A 234 4.57 10.34 17.01
C GLY A 234 5.61 9.29 16.66
N LEU A 235 5.59 8.87 15.39
CA LEU A 235 6.45 7.84 14.83
C LEU A 235 7.05 8.34 13.52
N ARG A 236 8.33 8.07 13.28
CA ARG A 236 8.95 8.16 11.96
C ARG A 236 9.09 6.77 11.39
N ILE A 237 8.63 6.56 10.17
CA ILE A 237 8.73 5.27 9.48
C ILE A 237 9.66 5.41 8.28
N ASP A 238 10.73 4.64 8.28
CA ASP A 238 11.54 4.42 7.08
C ASP A 238 10.98 3.22 6.33
N LEU A 239 10.42 3.49 5.14
CA LEU A 239 9.70 2.52 4.33
C LEU A 239 10.65 1.62 3.55
N ASP A 240 10.36 0.31 3.57
CA ASP A 240 10.96 -0.63 2.63
C ASP A 240 10.10 -0.79 1.40
N GLU A 241 8.79 -0.93 1.58
CA GLU A 241 7.87 -1.17 0.47
C GLU A 241 6.61 -0.33 0.59
N ILE A 242 6.07 0.05 -0.58
CA ILE A 242 4.79 0.74 -0.72
C ILE A 242 4.09 0.32 -2.01
N TYR A 243 2.81 -0.02 -1.92
CA TYR A 243 2.01 -0.41 -3.07
C TYR A 243 0.50 -0.26 -2.84
N PRO A 244 -0.28 -0.05 -3.92
CA PRO A 244 -1.72 0.00 -3.82
C PRO A 244 -2.31 -1.41 -3.86
N ASN A 245 -3.44 -1.58 -3.21
CA ASN A 245 -4.24 -2.78 -3.36
C ASN A 245 -5.61 -2.44 -3.98
N CYS A 246 -6.24 -3.44 -4.59
CA CYS A 246 -7.50 -3.26 -5.32
C CYS A 246 -8.65 -2.76 -4.44
N PRO A 247 -9.65 -2.04 -4.99
CA PRO A 247 -10.75 -1.47 -4.20
C PRO A 247 -11.78 -2.51 -3.71
N LYS A 248 -11.66 -3.78 -4.12
CA LYS A 248 -12.64 -4.82 -3.79
C LYS A 248 -12.79 -4.96 -2.27
N TYR A 249 -14.03 -5.23 -1.88
CA TYR A 249 -14.45 -5.54 -0.51
C TYR A 249 -14.31 -4.41 0.50
N ILE A 250 -13.89 -3.20 0.10
CA ILE A 250 -13.89 -2.03 0.98
C ILE A 250 -15.32 -1.50 1.08
N GLN A 251 -15.83 -1.41 2.31
CA GLN A 251 -17.12 -0.79 2.56
C GLN A 251 -16.95 0.73 2.58
N LYS A 252 -17.83 1.42 1.87
CA LYS A 252 -17.76 2.87 1.81
C LYS A 252 -18.40 3.48 3.05
N ARG A 253 -17.70 4.42 3.67
CA ARG A 253 -18.11 5.16 4.87
C ARG A 253 -17.54 6.55 4.85
N GLU A 254 -18.21 7.49 5.51
CA GLU A 254 -17.74 8.86 5.69
C GLU A 254 -17.32 9.09 7.15
N PRO A 255 -16.18 9.78 7.39
CA PRO A 255 -15.68 10.01 8.74
C PRO A 255 -16.46 11.11 9.45
N THR A 256 -16.65 10.95 10.75
CA THR A 256 -17.08 11.99 11.70
C THR A 256 -16.18 11.96 12.93
N TRP A 257 -16.14 13.05 13.69
CA TRP A 257 -15.30 13.15 14.89
C TRP A 257 -16.17 13.33 16.12
N ARG A 258 -15.83 12.61 17.18
CA ARG A 258 -16.49 12.74 18.48
C ARG A 258 -15.44 12.90 19.56
N GLU A 259 -15.60 13.93 20.39
CA GLU A 259 -14.76 14.12 21.57
C GLU A 259 -14.94 12.96 22.56
N GLY A 260 -13.82 12.55 23.14
CA GLY A 260 -13.74 11.44 24.08
C GLY A 260 -12.32 10.93 24.20
N GLY A 261 -12.08 10.12 25.21
CA GLY A 261 -10.84 9.38 25.38
C GLY A 261 -11.13 7.88 25.51
N PRO A 262 -10.10 7.04 25.43
CA PRO A 262 -10.27 5.61 25.60
C PRO A 262 -10.91 5.30 26.95
N GLY A 263 -11.93 4.45 26.92
CA GLY A 263 -12.46 3.81 28.10
C GLY A 263 -11.49 2.76 28.65
N LYS A 264 -11.78 2.26 29.85
CA LYS A 264 -10.93 1.26 30.52
C LYS A 264 -10.80 -0.02 29.65
N PRO A 265 -9.59 -0.52 29.39
CA PRO A 265 -9.38 -1.75 28.64
C PRO A 265 -9.95 -2.97 29.38
N GLN A 266 -10.40 -3.94 28.61
CA GLN A 266 -10.89 -5.23 29.10
C GLN A 266 -10.09 -6.32 28.41
N SER A 267 -9.39 -7.15 29.19
CA SER A 267 -8.58 -8.26 28.67
C SER A 267 -9.18 -9.61 29.04
N SER A 268 -9.12 -10.57 28.11
CA SER A 268 -9.55 -11.95 28.31
C SER A 268 -8.78 -12.91 27.41
N SER A 269 -8.94 -14.22 27.62
CA SER A 269 -8.42 -15.28 26.74
C SER A 269 -9.46 -15.78 25.73
N GLU A 270 -10.71 -15.31 25.80
CA GLU A 270 -11.81 -15.69 24.91
C GLU A 270 -12.74 -14.50 24.67
N LEU A 271 -13.48 -14.53 23.56
CA LEU A 271 -14.46 -13.50 23.22
C LEU A 271 -15.72 -13.64 24.07
N SER A 272 -16.10 -12.55 24.75
CA SER A 272 -17.38 -12.45 25.43
C SER A 272 -18.55 -12.60 24.45
N VAL A 273 -19.76 -12.87 24.96
CA VAL A 273 -20.98 -12.93 24.11
C VAL A 273 -21.17 -11.65 23.30
N ALA A 274 -20.88 -10.49 23.89
CA ALA A 274 -20.99 -9.20 23.21
C ALA A 274 -19.92 -9.03 22.11
N ASP A 275 -18.69 -9.49 22.34
CA ASP A 275 -17.62 -9.43 21.35
C ASP A 275 -17.84 -10.40 20.20
N GLN A 276 -18.41 -11.58 20.48
CA GLN A 276 -18.82 -12.51 19.43
C GLN A 276 -19.91 -11.91 18.54
N GLU A 277 -20.87 -11.18 19.11
CA GLU A 277 -21.89 -10.48 18.32
C GLU A 277 -21.28 -9.34 17.51
N PHE A 278 -20.36 -8.58 18.10
CA PHE A 278 -19.60 -7.58 17.36
C PHE A 278 -18.87 -8.20 16.16
N VAL A 279 -18.14 -9.30 16.36
CA VAL A 279 -17.46 -10.03 15.27
C VAL A 279 -18.43 -10.48 14.18
N ARG A 280 -19.60 -11.04 14.53
CA ARG A 280 -20.61 -11.46 13.55
C ARG A 280 -21.16 -10.27 12.76
N SER A 281 -21.34 -9.13 13.41
CA SER A 281 -21.84 -7.90 12.77
C SER A 281 -20.79 -7.17 11.92
N ALA A 282 -19.50 -7.50 12.08
CA ALA A 282 -18.42 -6.82 11.38
C ALA A 282 -18.45 -7.10 9.87
N ASP A 283 -18.38 -6.03 9.09
CA ASP A 283 -18.19 -6.03 7.63
C ASP A 283 -16.74 -5.79 7.20
N THR A 284 -15.87 -5.42 8.15
CA THR A 284 -14.46 -5.10 7.94
C THR A 284 -13.64 -5.42 9.19
N PHE A 285 -12.47 -6.04 8.99
CA PHE A 285 -11.41 -6.13 10.00
C PHE A 285 -10.04 -6.01 9.35
N PHE A 286 -9.00 -5.83 10.17
CA PHE A 286 -7.62 -5.82 9.72
C PHE A 286 -6.86 -6.97 10.36
N VAL A 287 -6.10 -7.69 9.55
CA VAL A 287 -5.30 -8.84 9.97
C VAL A 287 -3.82 -8.51 9.85
N ALA A 288 -3.11 -8.61 10.96
CA ALA A 288 -1.67 -8.57 11.04
C ALA A 288 -1.08 -9.98 10.94
N SER A 289 0.07 -10.05 10.28
CA SER A 289 0.89 -11.25 10.09
C SER A 289 2.35 -10.82 10.12
N ALA A 290 3.27 -11.75 10.32
CA ALA A 290 4.70 -11.47 10.15
C ALA A 290 5.40 -12.69 9.57
N ASP A 291 6.50 -12.49 8.85
CA ASP A 291 7.39 -13.61 8.54
C ASP A 291 8.16 -14.08 9.78
N ARG A 292 9.15 -14.97 9.59
CA ARG A 292 9.97 -15.49 10.70
C ARG A 292 10.99 -14.50 11.23
N ASP A 293 11.31 -13.48 10.46
CA ASP A 293 12.28 -12.44 10.81
C ASP A 293 11.59 -11.24 11.50
N GLY A 294 10.27 -11.34 11.71
CA GLY A 294 9.47 -10.31 12.35
C GLY A 294 9.08 -9.17 11.40
N ASN A 295 9.21 -9.34 10.08
CA ASN A 295 8.71 -8.37 9.12
C ASN A 295 7.19 -8.38 9.13
N ALA A 296 6.63 -7.47 9.94
CA ALA A 296 5.20 -7.34 10.15
C ALA A 296 4.50 -6.77 8.91
N ASP A 297 3.27 -7.20 8.73
CA ASP A 297 2.41 -6.78 7.65
C ASP A 297 0.95 -6.78 8.10
N VAL A 298 0.15 -5.82 7.61
CA VAL A 298 -1.29 -5.71 7.87
C VAL A 298 -2.11 -5.62 6.59
N SER A 299 -3.22 -6.36 6.55
CA SER A 299 -4.15 -6.41 5.43
C SER A 299 -5.59 -6.14 5.86
N HIS A 300 -6.34 -5.48 4.99
CA HIS A 300 -7.78 -5.31 5.11
C HIS A 300 -8.53 -6.56 4.65
N ARG A 301 -9.52 -6.99 5.42
CA ARG A 301 -10.51 -8.02 5.05
C ARG A 301 -11.91 -7.43 5.19
N GLY A 302 -12.72 -7.61 4.15
CA GLY A 302 -14.08 -7.10 4.14
C GLY A 302 -15.06 -8.05 3.47
N GLY A 303 -16.32 -7.94 3.85
CA GLY A 303 -17.42 -8.75 3.35
C GLY A 303 -18.75 -8.22 3.87
N ASN A 304 -19.85 -8.91 3.54
CA ASN A 304 -21.13 -8.62 4.19
C ASN A 304 -21.07 -9.14 5.64
N PRO A 305 -21.76 -8.50 6.61
CA PRO A 305 -21.88 -9.01 7.97
C PRO A 305 -22.18 -10.51 7.99
N GLY A 306 -21.47 -11.25 8.85
CA GLY A 306 -21.48 -12.70 8.92
C GLY A 306 -20.40 -13.40 8.07
N PHE A 307 -19.62 -12.68 7.26
CA PHE A 307 -18.48 -13.28 6.55
C PHE A 307 -17.36 -13.74 7.49
N LEU A 308 -17.16 -12.99 8.58
CA LEU A 308 -16.29 -13.39 9.69
C LEU A 308 -17.12 -14.23 10.66
N ARG A 309 -16.90 -15.53 10.64
CA ARG A 309 -17.70 -16.50 11.38
C ARG A 309 -17.11 -16.77 12.74
N MET A 310 -17.93 -16.66 13.78
CA MET A 310 -17.65 -17.26 15.08
C MET A 310 -18.02 -18.74 15.05
N ILE A 311 -17.03 -19.61 15.31
CA ILE A 311 -17.20 -21.06 15.46
C ILE A 311 -17.29 -21.43 16.93
N SER A 312 -16.45 -20.83 17.77
CA SER A 312 -16.48 -20.93 19.24
C SER A 312 -16.02 -19.59 19.86
N PRO A 313 -16.09 -19.37 21.18
CA PRO A 313 -15.54 -18.16 21.83
C PRO A 313 -14.05 -17.90 21.58
N THR A 314 -13.29 -18.92 21.14
CA THR A 314 -11.85 -18.84 20.88
C THR A 314 -11.48 -19.21 19.44
N HIS A 315 -12.46 -19.43 18.55
CA HIS A 315 -12.18 -19.85 17.18
C HIS A 315 -13.03 -19.09 16.16
N MET A 316 -12.35 -18.45 15.23
CA MET A 316 -12.92 -17.62 14.17
C MET A 316 -12.50 -18.17 12.81
N GLN A 317 -13.36 -18.00 11.81
CA GLN A 317 -13.06 -18.41 10.45
C GLN A 317 -13.58 -17.39 9.44
N TRP A 318 -12.79 -17.06 8.42
CA TRP A 318 -13.23 -16.21 7.32
C TRP A 318 -12.79 -16.76 5.96
N PRO A 319 -13.54 -16.45 4.89
CA PRO A 319 -13.12 -16.78 3.53
C PRO A 319 -12.05 -15.80 3.02
N ASP A 320 -11.08 -16.33 2.29
CA ASP A 320 -10.21 -15.52 1.45
C ASP A 320 -10.82 -15.43 0.05
N TYR A 321 -11.20 -14.21 -0.34
CA TYR A 321 -11.82 -13.93 -1.64
C TYR A 321 -10.78 -13.58 -2.71
N ALA A 322 -11.17 -13.69 -3.97
CA ALA A 322 -10.33 -13.40 -5.13
C ALA A 322 -9.62 -12.03 -5.04
N GLY A 323 -8.30 -12.08 -4.83
CA GLY A 323 -7.43 -10.93 -4.58
C GLY A 323 -6.50 -10.56 -5.74
N ASN A 324 -5.33 -10.04 -5.39
CA ASN A 324 -4.27 -9.60 -6.31
C ASN A 324 -3.19 -10.66 -6.57
N SER A 325 -3.36 -11.88 -6.03
CA SER A 325 -2.39 -12.99 -6.12
C SER A 325 -1.02 -12.72 -5.47
N MET A 326 -0.86 -11.70 -4.62
CA MET A 326 0.42 -11.45 -3.94
C MET A 326 0.62 -12.36 -2.71
N PHE A 327 -0.46 -12.76 -2.04
CA PHE A 327 -0.45 -13.66 -0.88
C PHE A 327 0.33 -13.17 0.35
N ASN A 328 0.53 -11.86 0.54
CA ASN A 328 1.36 -11.36 1.65
C ASN A 328 0.91 -11.88 3.04
N THR A 329 -0.40 -11.89 3.34
CA THR A 329 -0.89 -12.44 4.63
C THR A 329 -0.79 -13.96 4.70
N LEU A 330 -1.33 -14.65 3.69
CA LEU A 330 -1.43 -16.12 3.72
C LEU A 330 -0.05 -16.77 3.58
N GLY A 331 0.84 -16.14 2.81
CA GLY A 331 2.24 -16.52 2.69
C GLY A 331 2.98 -16.40 4.01
N ASN A 332 2.73 -15.35 4.80
CA ASN A 332 3.23 -15.28 6.17
C ASN A 332 2.72 -16.46 7.00
N PHE A 333 1.42 -16.78 6.95
CA PHE A 333 0.85 -17.92 7.69
C PHE A 333 1.47 -19.28 7.32
N GLU A 334 1.89 -19.46 6.07
CA GLU A 334 2.60 -20.68 5.64
C GLU A 334 3.94 -20.91 6.37
N ILE A 335 4.57 -19.85 6.86
CA ILE A 335 5.89 -19.93 7.50
C ILE A 335 5.88 -19.52 8.98
N ASN A 336 4.89 -18.76 9.42
CA ASN A 336 4.69 -18.28 10.77
C ASN A 336 3.17 -18.14 11.04
N PRO A 337 2.57 -19.00 11.88
CA PRO A 337 1.13 -18.97 12.13
C PRO A 337 0.70 -17.80 13.01
N ARG A 338 1.62 -17.06 13.65
CA ARG A 338 1.25 -15.96 14.56
C ARG A 338 0.51 -14.85 13.80
N ALA A 339 -0.62 -14.43 14.35
CA ALA A 339 -1.49 -13.45 13.72
C ALA A 339 -2.13 -12.52 14.74
N GLY A 340 -2.41 -11.30 14.30
CA GLY A 340 -3.17 -10.30 15.05
C GLY A 340 -4.40 -9.89 14.26
N ILE A 341 -5.48 -9.51 14.94
CA ILE A 341 -6.66 -8.91 14.33
C ILE A 341 -7.02 -7.65 15.11
N VAL A 342 -7.38 -6.58 14.41
CA VAL A 342 -8.10 -5.45 15.00
C VAL A 342 -9.44 -5.26 14.29
N LEU A 343 -10.52 -5.27 15.09
CA LEU A 343 -11.86 -4.94 14.64
C LEU A 343 -12.25 -3.55 15.18
N PRO A 344 -12.37 -2.53 14.31
CA PRO A 344 -12.92 -1.25 14.71
C PRO A 344 -14.44 -1.28 14.71
N GLN A 345 -15.06 -0.88 15.82
CA GLN A 345 -16.49 -0.59 15.87
C GLN A 345 -16.71 0.82 15.35
N TRP A 346 -16.86 0.93 14.03
CA TRP A 346 -16.89 2.15 13.24
C TRP A 346 -17.76 3.29 13.82
N MET A 347 -18.90 2.97 14.43
CA MET A 347 -19.84 3.96 14.99
C MET A 347 -19.55 4.36 16.45
N THR A 348 -18.73 3.61 17.18
CA THR A 348 -18.43 3.88 18.60
C THR A 348 -16.97 4.18 18.86
N GLY A 349 -16.06 3.91 17.91
CA GLY A 349 -14.62 4.07 18.11
C GLY A 349 -13.99 3.03 19.04
N THR A 350 -14.75 2.03 19.49
CA THR A 350 -14.20 0.88 20.22
C THR A 350 -13.27 0.09 19.29
N LEU A 351 -12.12 -0.33 19.79
CA LEU A 351 -11.24 -1.29 19.12
C LEU A 351 -11.25 -2.62 19.88
N LEU A 352 -11.45 -3.72 19.14
CA LEU A 352 -11.27 -5.07 19.65
C LEU A 352 -10.01 -5.66 19.03
N HIS A 353 -8.97 -5.81 19.83
CA HIS A 353 -7.70 -6.41 19.45
C HIS A 353 -7.69 -7.89 19.83
N LEU A 354 -7.25 -8.73 18.91
CA LEU A 354 -7.07 -10.16 19.09
C LEU A 354 -5.65 -10.54 18.67
N THR A 355 -5.04 -11.49 19.37
CA THR A 355 -3.83 -12.16 18.90
C THR A 355 -3.95 -13.66 19.11
N GLY A 356 -3.25 -14.43 18.30
CA GLY A 356 -3.25 -15.88 18.34
C GLY A 356 -2.59 -16.49 17.12
N THR A 357 -3.18 -17.57 16.60
CA THR A 357 -2.62 -18.31 15.46
C THR A 357 -3.62 -18.47 14.32
N ALA A 358 -3.16 -18.32 13.09
CA ALA A 358 -3.94 -18.53 11.89
C ALA A 358 -3.37 -19.68 11.04
N SER A 359 -4.26 -20.41 10.38
CA SER A 359 -3.92 -21.42 9.37
C SER A 359 -4.80 -21.30 8.14
N VAL A 360 -4.23 -21.60 6.98
CA VAL A 360 -4.96 -21.58 5.71
C VAL A 360 -5.47 -22.98 5.40
N ASP A 361 -6.78 -23.11 5.26
CA ASP A 361 -7.42 -24.30 4.72
C ASP A 361 -7.45 -24.22 3.19
N TRP A 362 -6.64 -25.07 2.56
CA TRP A 362 -6.48 -25.16 1.10
C TRP A 362 -7.45 -26.14 0.46
N ASP A 363 -8.35 -26.77 1.23
CA ASP A 363 -9.34 -27.69 0.68
C ASP A 363 -10.42 -26.95 -0.11
N HIS A 364 -10.48 -27.25 -1.41
CA HIS A 364 -11.44 -26.63 -2.32
C HIS A 364 -12.89 -27.03 -2.03
N GLU A 365 -13.15 -28.21 -1.45
CA GLU A 365 -14.50 -28.63 -1.09
C GLU A 365 -15.04 -27.80 0.07
N HIS A 366 -14.20 -27.54 1.08
CA HIS A 366 -14.55 -26.65 2.19
C HIS A 366 -14.80 -25.22 1.71
N ALA A 367 -13.93 -24.69 0.85
CA ALA A 367 -14.10 -23.36 0.27
C ALA A 367 -15.39 -23.26 -0.58
N ALA A 368 -15.71 -24.29 -1.37
CA ALA A 368 -16.90 -24.31 -2.23
C ALA A 368 -18.23 -24.22 -1.45
N ALA A 369 -18.23 -24.59 -0.16
CA ALA A 369 -19.39 -24.43 0.72
C ALA A 369 -19.65 -22.96 1.13
N VAL A 370 -18.67 -22.06 0.94
CA VAL A 370 -18.74 -20.65 1.32
C VAL A 370 -18.74 -19.77 0.07
N PRO A 371 -19.79 -18.97 -0.18
CA PRO A 371 -19.88 -18.18 -1.40
C PRO A 371 -18.67 -17.26 -1.63
N GLY A 372 -18.06 -17.40 -2.81
CA GLY A 372 -16.93 -16.57 -3.25
C GLY A 372 -15.58 -16.89 -2.60
N ALA A 373 -15.51 -17.84 -1.65
CA ALA A 373 -14.25 -18.26 -1.04
C ALA A 373 -13.39 -19.02 -2.04
N GLU A 374 -12.10 -18.68 -2.12
CA GLU A 374 -11.10 -19.51 -2.80
C GLU A 374 -10.41 -20.49 -1.85
N ARG A 375 -10.45 -20.18 -0.55
CA ARG A 375 -9.86 -20.89 0.59
C ARG A 375 -10.45 -20.33 1.87
N LEU A 376 -10.31 -21.05 2.97
CA LEU A 376 -10.73 -20.58 4.30
C LEU A 376 -9.49 -20.28 5.14
N VAL A 377 -9.65 -19.38 6.11
CA VAL A 377 -8.62 -19.10 7.12
C VAL A 377 -9.26 -19.28 8.48
N ASP A 378 -8.65 -20.17 9.25
CA ASP A 378 -8.97 -20.43 10.64
C ASP A 378 -8.08 -19.58 11.54
N PHE A 379 -8.64 -19.09 12.64
CA PHE A 379 -7.93 -18.29 13.63
C PHE A 379 -8.33 -18.69 15.04
N ASP A 380 -7.35 -19.22 15.77
CA ASP A 380 -7.44 -19.53 17.18
C ASP A 380 -7.00 -18.32 18.01
N VAL A 381 -7.91 -17.83 18.83
CA VAL A 381 -7.74 -16.66 19.68
C VAL A 381 -7.01 -17.09 20.96
N GLU A 382 -5.91 -16.43 21.26
CA GLU A 382 -5.17 -16.63 22.52
C GLU A 382 -5.40 -15.50 23.52
N ARG A 383 -5.48 -14.25 23.03
CA ARG A 383 -5.76 -13.08 23.86
C ARG A 383 -6.68 -12.10 23.15
N VAL A 384 -7.50 -11.44 23.96
CA VAL A 384 -8.47 -10.42 23.57
C VAL A 384 -8.20 -9.17 24.40
N ILE A 385 -8.15 -8.00 23.76
CA ILE A 385 -8.11 -6.70 24.42
C ILE A 385 -9.17 -5.80 23.76
N ARG A 386 -10.20 -5.45 24.53
CA ARG A 386 -11.25 -4.52 24.11
C ARG A 386 -11.00 -3.16 24.75
N ILE A 387 -10.92 -2.12 23.92
CA ILE A 387 -10.73 -0.74 24.37
C ILE A 387 -11.94 0.08 23.87
N PRO A 388 -12.93 0.36 24.74
CA PRO A 388 -14.06 1.23 24.40
C PRO A 388 -13.60 2.63 23.99
N ASP A 389 -14.25 3.25 23.01
CA ASP A 389 -13.95 4.63 22.57
C ASP A 389 -12.44 4.90 22.33
N ALA A 390 -11.68 3.88 21.92
CA ALA A 390 -10.22 3.94 21.76
C ALA A 390 -9.74 5.01 20.77
N THR A 391 -10.55 5.31 19.77
CA THR A 391 -10.31 6.42 18.84
C THR A 391 -11.42 7.46 18.97
N ALA A 392 -11.15 8.73 18.63
CA ALA A 392 -12.14 9.79 18.46
C ALA A 392 -12.81 9.79 17.08
N LEU A 393 -12.22 9.05 16.12
CA LEU A 393 -12.75 8.90 14.78
C LEU A 393 -13.97 7.97 14.79
N ARG A 394 -15.05 8.43 14.18
CA ARG A 394 -16.32 7.72 13.99
C ARG A 394 -16.62 7.68 12.50
N TRP A 395 -17.55 6.83 12.12
CA TRP A 395 -17.90 6.66 10.72
C TRP A 395 -19.39 6.44 10.56
N SER A 396 -19.89 6.81 9.39
CA SER A 396 -21.25 6.47 8.98
C SER A 396 -21.47 4.96 8.94
N GLU A 397 -22.74 4.57 8.85
CA GLU A 397 -23.10 3.23 8.40
C GLU A 397 -22.45 2.91 7.05
N ALA A 398 -22.17 1.63 6.80
CA ALA A 398 -21.49 1.17 5.60
C ALA A 398 -22.41 1.11 4.39
N GLU A 399 -21.96 1.67 3.28
CA GLU A 399 -22.39 1.25 1.94
C GLU A 399 -21.53 0.05 1.51
N LEU A 400 -22.11 -1.14 1.60
CA LEU A 400 -21.42 -2.41 1.32
C LEU A 400 -20.92 -2.47 -0.13
N SER A 401 -19.74 -3.07 -0.31
CA SER A 401 -19.11 -3.25 -1.60
C SER A 401 -19.93 -4.17 -2.47
N ARG A 402 -20.20 -3.76 -3.72
CA ARG A 402 -20.85 -4.62 -4.73
C ARG A 402 -20.09 -5.92 -5.02
N PHE A 403 -18.82 -6.01 -4.60
CA PHE A 403 -18.00 -7.20 -4.79
C PHE A 403 -18.18 -8.22 -3.67
N ASN A 404 -18.80 -7.85 -2.54
CA ASN A 404 -19.01 -8.76 -1.43
C ASN A 404 -19.88 -9.95 -1.89
N PRO A 405 -19.41 -11.19 -1.73
CA PRO A 405 -20.24 -12.35 -1.95
C PRO A 405 -21.42 -12.37 -0.97
N ALA A 406 -22.53 -12.98 -1.38
CA ALA A 406 -23.66 -13.20 -0.48
C ALA A 406 -23.22 -14.06 0.70
N VAL A 407 -23.69 -13.75 1.91
CA VAL A 407 -23.49 -14.62 3.07
C VAL A 407 -24.69 -15.57 3.14
N ARG A 408 -24.45 -16.87 3.28
CA ARG A 408 -25.54 -17.82 3.55
C ARG A 408 -26.01 -17.60 4.99
N GLU A 409 -27.27 -17.23 5.17
CA GLU A 409 -27.88 -17.24 6.50
C GLU A 409 -27.90 -18.68 7.04
N ARG A 410 -27.57 -18.87 8.33
CA ARG A 410 -27.75 -20.17 8.97
C ARG A 410 -29.25 -20.48 9.03
N GLY A 411 -29.75 -21.29 8.10
CA GLY A 411 -31.15 -21.72 8.09
C GLY A 411 -31.71 -22.17 6.74
N SER A 412 -31.07 -21.85 5.62
CA SER A 412 -31.47 -22.35 4.30
C SER A 412 -30.62 -23.55 3.89
N ALA A 413 -31.06 -24.73 4.35
CA ALA A 413 -30.69 -26.02 3.77
C ALA A 413 -31.52 -26.30 2.53
#